data_AF-A0A537XA92-F1
#
_entry.id   AF-A0A537XA92-F1
#
_cell.length_a   1.000
_cell.length_b   1.000
_cell.length_c   1.000
_cell.angle_alpha   90.00
_cell.angle_beta   90.00
_cell.angle_gamma   90.00
#
_symmetry.space_group_name_H-M   'P 1'
#
loop_
_entity.id
_entity.type
_entity.pdbx_description
1 polymer ?
#
loop_
_entity_poly.entity_id
_entity_poly.type
_entity_poly.pdbx_seq_one_letter_code
_entity_poly.pdbx_strand_id
1 'polypeptide(L)'
;MGVVSAHHSPAVGPRGPVGPDIPVSAVERSVFARRIRVQGSTAAAVQAACRQAITQGVPVVFLPPGQYLFETEVVVPGGLTLLGSGSSTRCQTTSLSQALFRMQGDHVRFTRLKLQGASLVWDQSNDTYGIASDHNQNVHIDHCELLGFNSAADFSNAATGQVDHCFLHHCLRDGMGYGVGLDRGSYVLVSDNEFSQCRHCLASNGFGARPTHWEFLHNHVNSDDLVQNKQGAVDAHPDMDGSFVVTGNLFENIDNALDIFNGSARYRRHGEQLREREPAVYDRSGDQYLDRWGGGRVDLDVGRAAVAPAAADALAAADGCRRRADLDLTVTDGHESVWAPGQGGGRPSSLARDLPIIGRWPSSTQ
;
A
#
# COMPACT_ATOMS: atom_id res chain seq x y z
N MET A 1 19.66 14.46 42.50
CA MET A 1 18.45 13.78 42.01
C MET A 1 18.55 13.77 40.49
N GLY A 2 18.81 12.60 39.90
CA GLY A 2 18.91 12.48 38.44
C GLY A 2 17.51 12.41 37.84
N VAL A 3 17.19 13.33 36.93
CA VAL A 3 15.97 13.27 36.14
C VAL A 3 16.18 12.19 35.08
N VAL A 4 15.52 11.04 35.25
CA VAL A 4 15.48 10.02 34.20
C VAL A 4 14.51 10.54 33.15
N SER A 5 15.04 10.99 32.02
CA SER A 5 14.22 11.38 30.87
C SER A 5 13.52 10.13 30.35
N ALA A 6 12.20 10.07 30.49
CA ALA A 6 11.40 8.99 29.92
C ALA A 6 11.52 9.08 28.39
N HIS A 7 12.23 8.11 27.79
CA HIS A 7 12.21 7.92 26.35
C HIS A 7 10.77 7.56 25.96
N HIS A 8 10.05 8.53 25.38
CA HIS A 8 8.82 8.24 24.66
C HIS A 8 9.21 7.42 23.43
N SER A 9 8.74 6.17 23.35
CA SER A 9 8.78 5.45 22.09
C SER A 9 8.00 6.25 21.04
N PRO A 10 8.51 6.39 19.81
CA PRO A 10 7.75 7.02 18.73
C PRO A 10 6.44 6.26 18.50
N ALA A 11 5.39 6.98 18.11
CA ALA A 11 4.09 6.38 17.84
C ALA A 11 4.18 5.46 16.60
N VAL A 12 3.76 4.21 16.77
CA VAL A 12 3.63 3.20 15.69
C VAL A 12 2.17 3.05 15.27
N GLY A 13 1.94 2.62 14.03
CA GLY A 13 0.62 2.51 13.42
C GLY A 13 0.06 3.84 12.92
N PRO A 14 -1.22 3.85 12.49
CA PRO A 14 -1.86 5.03 11.92
C PRO A 14 -1.86 6.20 12.88
N ARG A 15 -1.47 7.38 12.37
CA ARG A 15 -1.35 8.61 13.16
C ARG A 15 -2.66 9.36 13.32
N GLY A 16 -3.69 8.93 12.59
CA GLY A 16 -5.02 9.54 12.57
C GLY A 16 -6.11 8.49 12.38
N PRO A 17 -7.38 8.93 12.36
CA PRO A 17 -8.50 8.03 12.18
C PRO A 17 -8.56 7.55 10.72
N VAL A 18 -8.91 6.28 10.52
CA VAL A 18 -8.88 5.60 9.23
C VAL A 18 -10.28 5.17 8.77
N GLY A 19 -10.44 4.95 7.46
CA GLY A 19 -11.64 4.40 6.85
C GLY A 19 -12.62 5.43 6.27
N PRO A 20 -13.75 4.96 5.73
CA PRO A 20 -14.63 5.79 4.90
C PRO A 20 -15.52 6.76 5.69
N ASP A 21 -15.69 6.55 6.98
CA ASP A 21 -16.66 7.29 7.80
C ASP A 21 -16.07 8.49 8.57
N ILE A 22 -14.78 8.79 8.38
CA ILE A 22 -14.13 9.95 9.01
C ILE A 22 -14.85 11.25 8.63
N PRO A 23 -15.12 12.24 9.48
CA PRO A 23 -15.82 13.44 9.03
C PRO A 23 -15.06 14.25 7.97
N VAL A 24 -15.76 14.73 6.93
CA VAL A 24 -15.17 15.64 5.94
C VAL A 24 -14.77 16.96 6.62
N SER A 25 -13.54 17.41 6.43
CA SER A 25 -13.06 18.68 7.00
C SER A 25 -13.79 19.91 6.40
N ALA A 26 -13.66 21.08 7.03
CA ALA A 26 -14.26 22.30 6.49
C ALA A 26 -13.68 22.69 5.12
N VAL A 27 -12.37 22.46 4.93
CA VAL A 27 -11.67 22.71 3.67
C VAL A 27 -12.19 21.77 2.58
N GLU A 28 -12.27 20.48 2.86
CA GLU A 28 -12.78 19.49 1.91
C GLU A 28 -14.25 19.73 1.57
N ARG A 29 -15.10 20.12 2.53
CA ARG A 29 -16.49 20.50 2.24
C ARG A 29 -16.57 21.62 1.21
N SER A 30 -15.66 22.59 1.26
CA SER A 30 -15.58 23.66 0.27
C SER A 30 -15.14 23.13 -1.10
N VAL A 31 -14.12 22.26 -1.15
CA VAL A 31 -13.65 21.64 -2.40
C VAL A 31 -14.75 20.78 -3.04
N PHE A 32 -15.49 20.03 -2.23
CA PHE A 32 -16.52 19.09 -2.66
C PHE A 32 -17.89 19.74 -2.90
N ALA A 33 -18.05 21.04 -2.67
CA ALA A 33 -19.33 21.72 -2.83
C ALA A 33 -19.81 21.70 -4.29
N ARG A 34 -18.89 21.86 -5.25
CA ARG A 34 -19.18 21.81 -6.68
C ARG A 34 -18.95 20.39 -7.23
N ARG A 35 -20.04 19.66 -7.45
CA ARG A 35 -20.02 18.24 -7.82
C ARG A 35 -21.12 17.84 -8.79
N ILE A 36 -20.85 16.82 -9.61
CA ILE A 36 -21.87 16.08 -10.35
C ILE A 36 -22.34 14.92 -9.48
N ARG A 37 -23.64 14.85 -9.21
CA ARG A 37 -24.26 13.75 -8.47
C ARG A 37 -24.61 12.61 -9.43
N VAL A 38 -24.12 11.40 -9.15
CA VAL A 38 -24.48 10.20 -9.91
C VAL A 38 -25.99 9.93 -9.81
N GLN A 39 -26.63 9.64 -10.94
CA GLN A 39 -28.04 9.29 -11.04
C GLN A 39 -28.17 7.80 -11.40
N GLY A 40 -28.46 6.97 -10.40
CA GLY A 40 -28.52 5.51 -10.52
C GLY A 40 -27.41 4.81 -9.74
N SER A 41 -27.39 3.49 -9.84
CA SER A 41 -26.55 2.60 -9.02
C SER A 41 -25.78 1.56 -9.85
N THR A 42 -25.48 1.88 -11.11
CA THR A 42 -24.75 1.00 -12.04
C THR A 42 -23.43 1.62 -12.46
N ALA A 43 -22.50 0.81 -12.97
CA ALA A 43 -21.26 1.31 -13.56
C ALA A 43 -21.51 2.34 -14.67
N ALA A 44 -22.49 2.08 -15.55
CA ALA A 44 -22.88 3.00 -16.61
C ALA A 44 -23.35 4.37 -16.10
N ALA A 45 -24.07 4.42 -14.96
CA ALA A 45 -24.50 5.67 -14.34
C ALA A 45 -23.31 6.47 -13.81
N VAL A 46 -22.35 5.80 -13.16
CA VAL A 46 -21.11 6.43 -12.68
C VAL A 46 -20.28 6.93 -13.87
N GLN A 47 -20.12 6.11 -14.91
CA GLN A 47 -19.42 6.49 -16.14
C GLN A 47 -20.05 7.71 -16.83
N ALA A 48 -21.39 7.79 -16.87
CA ALA A 48 -22.10 8.95 -17.40
C ALA A 48 -21.82 10.22 -16.58
N ALA A 49 -21.79 10.12 -15.25
CA ALA A 49 -21.45 11.24 -14.38
C ALA A 49 -19.99 11.69 -14.55
N CYS A 50 -19.04 10.77 -14.70
CA CYS A 50 -17.64 11.11 -15.02
C CYS A 50 -17.54 11.88 -16.33
N ARG A 51 -18.22 11.42 -17.40
CA ARG A 51 -18.24 12.14 -18.68
C ARG A 51 -18.87 13.53 -18.56
N GLN A 52 -19.96 13.65 -17.80
CA GLN A 52 -20.60 14.94 -17.55
C GLN A 52 -19.67 15.89 -16.79
N ALA A 53 -18.97 15.40 -15.76
CA ALA A 53 -18.04 16.16 -14.94
C ALA A 53 -16.93 16.78 -15.80
N ILE A 54 -16.32 16.00 -16.70
CA ILE A 54 -15.32 16.47 -17.66
C ILE A 54 -15.91 17.54 -18.59
N THR A 55 -17.05 17.27 -19.24
CA THR A 55 -17.69 18.22 -20.16
C THR A 55 -18.03 19.55 -19.50
N GLN A 56 -18.36 19.55 -18.20
CA GLN A 56 -18.76 20.74 -17.45
C GLN A 56 -17.61 21.38 -16.64
N GLY A 57 -16.40 20.82 -16.71
CA GLY A 57 -15.27 21.27 -15.91
C GLY A 57 -15.57 21.26 -14.40
N VAL A 58 -16.28 20.22 -13.93
CA VAL A 58 -16.60 19.98 -12.52
C VAL A 58 -15.69 18.86 -12.02
N PRO A 59 -14.81 19.09 -11.03
CA PRO A 59 -13.77 18.13 -10.67
C PRO A 59 -14.27 16.96 -9.80
N VAL A 60 -15.49 17.03 -9.24
CA VAL A 60 -15.99 16.04 -8.29
C VAL A 60 -17.19 15.29 -8.85
N VAL A 61 -17.11 13.96 -8.85
CA VAL A 61 -18.22 13.05 -9.07
C VAL A 61 -18.62 12.46 -7.73
N PHE A 62 -19.84 12.76 -7.29
CA PHE A 62 -20.36 12.32 -6.01
C PHE A 62 -21.33 11.15 -6.18
N LEU A 63 -21.01 10.05 -5.50
CA LEU A 63 -21.83 8.87 -5.36
C LEU A 63 -22.58 8.98 -4.02
N PRO A 64 -23.91 9.22 -4.05
CA PRO A 64 -24.72 9.24 -2.83
C PRO A 64 -24.68 7.91 -2.04
N PRO A 65 -25.25 7.88 -0.83
CA PRO A 65 -25.48 6.62 -0.14
C PRO A 65 -26.27 5.66 -1.04
N GLY A 66 -25.81 4.42 -1.12
CA GLY A 66 -26.39 3.40 -1.99
C GLY A 66 -25.46 2.22 -2.22
N GLN A 67 -26.05 1.13 -2.71
CA GLN A 67 -25.32 -0.03 -3.19
C GLN A 67 -25.26 0.04 -4.72
N TYR A 68 -24.04 0.03 -5.25
CA TYR A 68 -23.75 0.10 -6.67
C TYR A 68 -23.26 -1.27 -7.13
N LEU A 69 -23.98 -1.90 -8.06
CA LEU A 69 -23.58 -3.17 -8.63
C LEU A 69 -22.94 -2.92 -10.01
N PHE A 70 -21.67 -3.25 -10.12
CA PHE A 70 -20.89 -3.06 -11.34
C PHE A 70 -20.80 -4.39 -12.10
N GLU A 71 -21.57 -4.45 -13.19
CA GLU A 71 -21.50 -5.51 -14.20
C GLU A 71 -20.35 -5.28 -15.19
N THR A 72 -19.85 -4.04 -15.26
CA THR A 72 -18.70 -3.62 -16.08
C THR A 72 -17.81 -2.69 -15.27
N GLU A 73 -16.58 -2.48 -15.74
CA GLU A 73 -15.66 -1.50 -15.17
C GLU A 73 -16.14 -0.06 -15.41
N VAL A 74 -15.74 0.87 -14.53
CA VAL A 74 -15.82 2.32 -14.78
C VAL A 74 -14.44 2.82 -15.18
N VAL A 75 -14.35 3.40 -16.37
CA VAL A 75 -13.13 4.05 -16.87
C VAL A 75 -13.12 5.50 -16.37
N VAL A 76 -12.13 5.86 -15.56
CA VAL A 76 -12.05 7.15 -14.88
C VAL A 76 -11.08 8.09 -15.62
N PRO A 77 -11.58 9.19 -16.22
CA PRO A 77 -10.73 10.23 -16.80
C PRO A 77 -9.90 10.95 -15.72
N GLY A 78 -8.77 11.50 -16.14
CA GLY A 78 -7.91 12.29 -15.27
C GLY A 78 -8.58 13.57 -14.71
N GLY A 79 -8.08 14.03 -13.58
CA GLY A 79 -8.51 15.28 -12.92
C GLY A 79 -9.82 15.16 -12.13
N LEU A 80 -10.31 13.96 -11.87
CA LEU A 80 -11.56 13.73 -11.15
C LEU A 80 -11.33 13.23 -9.72
N THR A 81 -12.16 13.71 -8.80
CA THR A 81 -12.37 13.09 -7.48
C THR A 81 -13.67 12.30 -7.49
N LEU A 82 -13.61 11.00 -7.24
CA LEU A 82 -14.77 10.17 -6.95
C LEU A 82 -14.99 10.14 -5.44
N LEU A 83 -16.09 10.76 -5.03
CA LEU A 83 -16.45 11.00 -3.63
C LEU A 83 -17.65 10.15 -3.25
N GLY A 84 -17.54 9.36 -2.19
CA GLY A 84 -18.67 8.68 -1.56
C GLY A 84 -19.19 9.37 -0.30
N SER A 85 -20.21 8.77 0.29
CA SER A 85 -20.84 9.17 1.56
C SER A 85 -20.39 8.26 2.71
N GLY A 86 -19.14 7.80 2.65
CA GLY A 86 -18.58 6.84 3.60
C GLY A 86 -18.99 5.40 3.30
N SER A 87 -19.06 4.56 4.33
CA SER A 87 -19.42 3.14 4.24
C SER A 87 -20.82 2.91 3.64
N SER A 88 -21.68 3.93 3.70
CA SER A 88 -23.01 3.93 3.08
C SER A 88 -22.99 3.99 1.54
N THR A 89 -21.86 4.32 0.92
CA THR A 89 -21.65 4.26 -0.54
C THR A 89 -20.79 3.05 -0.87
N ARG A 90 -21.44 1.95 -1.25
CA ARG A 90 -20.79 0.67 -1.53
C ARG A 90 -20.81 0.34 -3.01
N CYS A 91 -19.65 0.35 -3.66
CA CYS A 91 -19.46 -0.17 -5.02
C CYS A 91 -18.99 -1.61 -4.96
N GLN A 92 -19.72 -2.51 -5.62
CA GLN A 92 -19.44 -3.94 -5.59
C GLN A 92 -19.50 -4.56 -6.98
N THR A 93 -18.77 -5.65 -7.16
CA THR A 93 -18.92 -6.54 -8.31
C THR A 93 -19.12 -7.99 -7.88
N THR A 94 -19.77 -8.77 -8.74
CA THR A 94 -19.90 -10.23 -8.63
C THR A 94 -19.09 -10.97 -9.69
N SER A 95 -18.46 -10.26 -10.64
CA SER A 95 -17.56 -10.88 -11.61
C SER A 95 -16.22 -11.16 -10.95
N LEU A 96 -15.67 -12.34 -11.19
CA LEU A 96 -14.35 -12.75 -10.71
C LEU A 96 -13.19 -12.27 -11.60
N SER A 97 -13.44 -11.43 -12.61
CA SER A 97 -12.42 -11.05 -13.60
C SER A 97 -12.65 -9.63 -14.13
N GLN A 98 -12.72 -8.64 -13.24
CA GLN A 98 -12.80 -7.23 -13.65
C GLN A 98 -12.27 -6.26 -12.59
N ALA A 99 -11.90 -5.05 -13.02
CA ALA A 99 -11.71 -3.92 -12.13
C ALA A 99 -13.04 -3.22 -11.81
N LEU A 100 -13.23 -2.65 -10.61
CA LEU A 100 -14.32 -1.69 -10.41
C LEU A 100 -14.01 -0.38 -11.13
N PHE A 101 -12.80 0.13 -10.94
CA PHE A 101 -12.34 1.37 -11.54
C PHE A 101 -11.02 1.16 -12.25
N ARG A 102 -10.97 1.55 -13.53
CA ARG A 102 -9.74 1.59 -14.33
C ARG A 102 -9.39 3.02 -14.67
N MET A 103 -8.15 3.41 -14.40
CA MET A 103 -7.70 4.77 -14.65
C MET A 103 -7.39 4.96 -16.13
N GLN A 104 -7.76 6.14 -16.66
CA GLN A 104 -7.42 6.57 -18.01
C GLN A 104 -6.61 7.87 -18.04
N GLY A 105 -6.52 8.59 -16.92
CA GLY A 105 -5.72 9.80 -16.83
C GLY A 105 -5.20 10.07 -15.43
N ASP A 106 -4.35 11.08 -15.34
CA ASP A 106 -3.63 11.46 -14.13
C ASP A 106 -4.49 12.30 -13.17
N HIS A 107 -4.01 12.52 -11.94
CA HIS A 107 -4.64 13.38 -10.93
C HIS A 107 -6.06 12.93 -10.56
N VAL A 108 -6.23 11.65 -10.28
CA VAL A 108 -7.50 11.06 -9.85
C VAL A 108 -7.47 10.81 -8.34
N ARG A 109 -8.56 11.13 -7.65
CA ARG A 109 -8.74 10.83 -6.23
C ARG A 109 -9.96 9.95 -5.98
N PHE A 110 -9.84 8.91 -5.17
CA PHE A 110 -10.94 8.12 -4.62
C PHE A 110 -11.02 8.37 -3.14
N THR A 111 -12.18 8.80 -2.65
CA THR A 111 -12.34 9.04 -1.22
C THR A 111 -13.72 8.71 -0.71
N ARG A 112 -13.79 8.16 0.50
CA ARG A 112 -15.03 7.88 1.26
C ARG A 112 -15.94 6.85 0.61
N LEU A 113 -15.35 5.81 0.02
CA LEU A 113 -16.05 4.74 -0.66
C LEU A 113 -15.78 3.41 0.03
N LYS A 114 -16.78 2.52 0.00
CA LYS A 114 -16.58 1.10 0.24
C LYS A 114 -16.54 0.37 -1.10
N LEU A 115 -15.42 -0.25 -1.43
CA LEU A 115 -15.18 -0.97 -2.68
C LEU A 115 -15.08 -2.45 -2.37
N GLN A 116 -15.93 -3.28 -2.98
CA GLN A 116 -15.97 -4.70 -2.71
C GLN A 116 -15.83 -5.54 -3.99
N GLY A 117 -14.86 -6.44 -3.99
CA GLY A 117 -14.68 -7.45 -5.02
C GLY A 117 -15.64 -8.63 -4.88
N ALA A 118 -15.48 -9.61 -5.77
CA ALA A 118 -16.45 -10.69 -5.91
C ALA A 118 -16.34 -11.79 -4.85
N SER A 119 -15.21 -11.92 -4.15
CA SER A 119 -14.98 -12.98 -3.18
C SER A 119 -14.33 -12.46 -1.90
N LEU A 120 -14.87 -12.83 -0.74
CA LEU A 120 -14.33 -12.53 0.59
C LEU A 120 -13.62 -13.72 1.22
N VAL A 121 -13.43 -14.80 0.45
CA VAL A 121 -12.85 -16.06 0.91
C VAL A 121 -11.65 -16.41 0.07
N TRP A 122 -10.87 -17.38 0.54
CA TRP A 122 -9.77 -17.96 -0.21
C TRP A 122 -10.22 -18.49 -1.57
N ASP A 123 -9.88 -17.80 -2.66
CA ASP A 123 -10.37 -18.13 -4.00
C ASP A 123 -9.32 -17.80 -5.08
N GLN A 124 -8.73 -18.84 -5.67
CA GLN A 124 -7.74 -18.74 -6.76
C GLN A 124 -8.32 -18.12 -8.04
N SER A 125 -9.65 -18.19 -8.24
CA SER A 125 -10.31 -17.69 -9.44
C SER A 125 -10.64 -16.20 -9.40
N ASN A 126 -10.50 -15.54 -8.24
CA ASN A 126 -10.85 -14.14 -8.05
C ASN A 126 -9.81 -13.17 -8.64
N ASP A 127 -9.79 -12.95 -9.95
CA ASP A 127 -8.93 -11.98 -10.65
C ASP A 127 -9.54 -10.56 -10.71
N THR A 128 -10.06 -10.05 -9.59
CA THR A 128 -10.69 -8.73 -9.52
C THR A 128 -9.78 -7.64 -8.99
N TYR A 129 -9.97 -6.41 -9.48
CA TYR A 129 -9.22 -5.25 -9.03
C TYR A 129 -10.18 -4.21 -8.43
N GLY A 130 -9.80 -3.57 -7.33
CA GLY A 130 -10.58 -2.44 -6.81
C GLY A 130 -10.36 -1.23 -7.69
N ILE A 131 -9.13 -0.70 -7.65
CA ILE A 131 -8.66 0.41 -8.47
C ILE A 131 -7.41 -0.05 -9.23
N ALA A 132 -7.46 0.00 -10.55
CA ALA A 132 -6.34 -0.35 -11.42
C ALA A 132 -5.76 0.91 -12.08
N SER A 133 -4.48 1.20 -11.79
CA SER A 133 -3.71 2.31 -12.30
C SER A 133 -2.54 1.82 -13.14
N ASP A 134 -2.54 2.20 -14.42
CA ASP A 134 -1.55 1.76 -15.41
C ASP A 134 -0.97 3.01 -16.11
N HIS A 135 0.31 3.30 -15.87
CA HIS A 135 1.02 4.52 -16.30
C HIS A 135 0.50 5.86 -15.71
N ASN A 136 -0.57 5.85 -14.91
CA ASN A 136 -1.20 7.09 -14.41
C ASN A 136 -0.41 7.75 -13.29
N GLN A 137 -0.41 9.08 -13.27
CA GLN A 137 0.35 9.89 -12.32
C GLN A 137 -0.57 10.52 -11.27
N ASN A 138 -0.06 10.70 -10.06
CA ASN A 138 -0.74 11.41 -8.97
C ASN A 138 -2.14 10.84 -8.65
N VAL A 139 -2.23 9.52 -8.53
CA VAL A 139 -3.46 8.85 -8.08
C VAL A 139 -3.50 8.84 -6.55
N HIS A 140 -4.62 9.26 -5.95
CA HIS A 140 -4.79 9.31 -4.50
C HIS A 140 -5.99 8.47 -4.06
N ILE A 141 -5.77 7.53 -3.16
CA ILE A 141 -6.82 6.67 -2.60
C ILE A 141 -6.80 6.90 -1.09
N ASP A 142 -7.82 7.58 -0.57
CA ASP A 142 -7.86 7.92 0.85
C ASP A 142 -9.22 7.68 1.49
N HIS A 143 -9.24 7.42 2.80
CA HIS A 143 -10.50 7.25 3.55
C HIS A 143 -11.46 6.28 2.84
N CYS A 144 -10.98 5.13 2.41
CA CYS A 144 -11.79 4.13 1.73
C CYS A 144 -11.75 2.80 2.51
N GLU A 145 -12.72 1.93 2.23
CA GLU A 145 -12.63 0.51 2.59
C GLU A 145 -12.56 -0.30 1.30
N LEU A 146 -11.51 -1.09 1.11
CA LEU A 146 -11.30 -1.93 -0.08
C LEU A 146 -11.17 -3.38 0.38
N LEU A 147 -12.05 -4.25 -0.13
CA LEU A 147 -12.09 -5.64 0.30
C LEU A 147 -12.47 -6.64 -0.78
N GLY A 148 -11.98 -7.88 -0.67
CA GLY A 148 -12.41 -8.99 -1.51
C GLY A 148 -11.86 -9.01 -2.93
N PHE A 149 -10.70 -8.37 -3.15
CA PHE A 149 -10.07 -8.27 -4.45
C PHE A 149 -8.88 -9.22 -4.61
N ASN A 150 -8.51 -9.47 -5.87
CA ASN A 150 -7.15 -9.90 -6.19
C ASN A 150 -6.14 -8.85 -5.74
N SER A 151 -6.35 -7.60 -6.16
CA SER A 151 -5.55 -6.45 -5.80
C SER A 151 -6.50 -5.28 -5.51
N ALA A 152 -6.55 -4.83 -4.26
CA ALA A 152 -7.46 -3.75 -3.88
C ALA A 152 -7.06 -2.42 -4.55
N ALA A 153 -5.77 -2.08 -4.51
CA ALA A 153 -5.20 -0.99 -5.30
C ALA A 153 -3.96 -1.49 -6.07
N ASP A 154 -3.97 -1.32 -7.39
CA ASP A 154 -2.91 -1.81 -8.27
C ASP A 154 -2.24 -0.66 -9.03
N PHE A 155 -0.90 -0.63 -8.98
CA PHE A 155 -0.06 0.39 -9.61
C PHE A 155 1.01 -0.25 -10.47
N SER A 156 0.91 -0.05 -11.78
CA SER A 156 1.80 -0.65 -12.77
C SER A 156 2.39 0.37 -13.74
N ASN A 157 3.48 -0.04 -14.39
CA ASN A 157 4.11 0.66 -15.52
C ASN A 157 4.42 2.15 -15.26
N ALA A 158 5.19 2.42 -14.20
CA ALA A 158 5.54 3.76 -13.75
C ALA A 158 4.37 4.63 -13.29
N ALA A 159 3.24 4.02 -12.89
CA ALA A 159 2.19 4.73 -12.18
C ALA A 159 2.71 5.31 -10.85
N THR A 160 2.17 6.47 -10.47
CA THR A 160 2.50 7.12 -9.19
C THR A 160 1.26 7.41 -8.37
N GLY A 161 1.36 7.23 -7.06
CA GLY A 161 0.22 7.49 -6.20
C GLY A 161 0.45 7.40 -4.71
N GLN A 162 -0.64 7.57 -3.99
CA GLN A 162 -0.71 7.53 -2.55
C GLN A 162 -1.96 6.74 -2.11
N VAL A 163 -1.78 5.84 -1.15
CA VAL A 163 -2.85 5.09 -0.49
C VAL A 163 -2.77 5.36 1.00
N ASP A 164 -3.74 6.07 1.57
CA ASP A 164 -3.71 6.43 2.99
C ASP A 164 -5.06 6.45 3.71
N HIS A 165 -5.03 6.31 5.03
CA HIS A 165 -6.24 6.32 5.87
C HIS A 165 -7.32 5.35 5.40
N CYS A 166 -6.95 4.22 4.79
CA CYS A 166 -7.88 3.21 4.28
C CYS A 166 -7.94 1.97 5.17
N PHE A 167 -9.05 1.24 5.05
CA PHE A 167 -9.14 -0.18 5.42
C PHE A 167 -8.91 -1.01 4.18
N LEU A 168 -7.90 -1.90 4.19
CA LEU A 168 -7.65 -2.83 3.10
C LEU A 168 -7.65 -4.25 3.64
N HIS A 169 -8.64 -5.06 3.26
CA HIS A 169 -8.78 -6.37 3.90
C HIS A 169 -9.42 -7.45 3.05
N HIS A 170 -9.25 -8.71 3.47
CA HIS A 170 -9.85 -9.87 2.81
C HIS A 170 -9.44 -9.98 1.32
N CYS A 171 -8.20 -9.61 1.00
CA CYS A 171 -7.62 -9.87 -0.32
C CYS A 171 -7.01 -11.29 -0.32
N LEU A 172 -7.88 -12.29 -0.49
CA LEU A 172 -7.61 -13.70 -0.22
C LEU A 172 -7.57 -14.53 -1.52
N ARG A 173 -6.69 -14.18 -2.46
CA ARG A 173 -6.48 -15.00 -3.67
C ARG A 173 -5.21 -15.83 -3.57
N ASP A 174 -5.29 -17.10 -3.94
CA ASP A 174 -4.09 -17.95 -4.05
C ASP A 174 -3.13 -17.46 -5.15
N GLY A 175 -1.84 -17.33 -4.80
CA GLY A 175 -0.79 -16.82 -5.67
C GLY A 175 -0.84 -15.32 -5.97
N MET A 176 -1.82 -14.57 -5.43
CA MET A 176 -1.90 -13.10 -5.49
C MET A 176 -2.60 -12.57 -4.22
N GLY A 177 -3.61 -11.69 -4.24
CA GLY A 177 -4.32 -11.29 -3.00
C GLY A 177 -3.62 -10.16 -2.25
N TYR A 178 -3.47 -9.02 -2.93
CA TYR A 178 -2.75 -7.85 -2.50
C TYR A 178 -3.70 -6.76 -1.97
N GLY A 179 -3.40 -6.20 -0.80
CA GLY A 179 -3.98 -4.91 -0.40
C GLY A 179 -3.53 -3.82 -1.38
N VAL A 180 -2.22 -3.69 -1.56
CA VAL A 180 -1.60 -2.85 -2.58
C VAL A 180 -0.63 -3.68 -3.42
N GLY A 181 -0.87 -3.74 -4.73
CA GLY A 181 0.01 -4.37 -5.71
C GLY A 181 0.83 -3.33 -6.48
N LEU A 182 2.13 -3.57 -6.63
CA LEU A 182 3.04 -2.68 -7.34
C LEU A 182 3.90 -3.43 -8.35
N ASP A 183 4.00 -2.93 -9.58
CA ASP A 183 4.94 -3.46 -10.56
C ASP A 183 5.53 -2.42 -11.53
N ARG A 184 6.60 -2.84 -12.23
CA ARG A 184 7.16 -2.21 -13.43
C ARG A 184 7.43 -0.71 -13.29
N GLY A 185 8.13 -0.31 -12.23
CA GLY A 185 8.62 1.04 -12.05
C GLY A 185 7.67 2.01 -11.37
N SER A 186 6.59 1.52 -10.76
CA SER A 186 5.66 2.36 -10.01
C SER A 186 6.32 3.02 -8.78
N TYR A 187 5.79 4.18 -8.37
CA TYR A 187 6.23 4.93 -7.20
C TYR A 187 5.04 5.23 -6.29
N VAL A 188 4.92 4.57 -5.13
CA VAL A 188 3.72 4.68 -4.30
C VAL A 188 4.04 4.87 -2.82
N LEU A 189 3.39 5.85 -2.20
CA LEU A 189 3.35 6.01 -0.74
C LEU A 189 2.11 5.28 -0.18
N VAL A 190 2.33 4.33 0.72
CA VAL A 190 1.29 3.58 1.41
C VAL A 190 1.39 3.88 2.91
N SER A 191 0.50 4.74 3.42
CA SER A 191 0.65 5.24 4.80
C SER A 191 -0.62 5.36 5.61
N ASP A 192 -0.53 5.22 6.93
CA ASP A 192 -1.67 5.42 7.84
C ASP A 192 -2.89 4.55 7.49
N ASN A 193 -2.68 3.34 6.99
CA ASN A 193 -3.76 2.39 6.69
C ASN A 193 -3.89 1.31 7.76
N GLU A 194 -5.03 0.65 7.79
CA GLU A 194 -5.24 -0.60 8.52
C GLU A 194 -5.46 -1.75 7.53
N PHE A 195 -4.62 -2.78 7.64
CA PHE A 195 -4.64 -3.98 6.81
C PHE A 195 -5.01 -5.21 7.63
N SER A 196 -5.81 -6.10 7.06
CA SER A 196 -6.07 -7.42 7.65
C SER A 196 -6.50 -8.46 6.63
N GLN A 197 -6.20 -9.74 6.86
CA GLN A 197 -6.69 -10.82 5.98
C GLN A 197 -6.32 -10.64 4.50
N CYS A 198 -5.16 -10.07 4.22
CA CYS A 198 -4.59 -10.04 2.88
C CYS A 198 -3.51 -11.10 2.81
N ARG A 199 -3.40 -11.82 1.68
CA ARG A 199 -2.25 -12.72 1.50
C ARG A 199 -0.95 -11.92 1.53
N HIS A 200 -0.96 -10.74 0.89
CA HIS A 200 0.00 -9.67 1.16
C HIS A 200 -0.73 -8.35 1.35
N CYS A 201 -0.42 -7.61 2.40
CA CYS A 201 -0.87 -6.24 2.60
C CYS A 201 -0.27 -5.32 1.53
N LEU A 202 1.01 -5.51 1.23
CA LEU A 202 1.70 -4.90 0.09
C LEU A 202 2.56 -5.95 -0.60
N ALA A 203 2.46 -6.04 -1.91
CA ALA A 203 3.36 -6.87 -2.72
C ALA A 203 3.93 -6.05 -3.88
N SER A 204 5.24 -6.13 -4.06
CA SER A 204 5.93 -5.52 -5.18
C SER A 204 6.64 -6.56 -6.03
N ASN A 205 6.47 -6.46 -7.34
CA ASN A 205 7.09 -7.32 -8.35
C ASN A 205 8.05 -6.51 -9.22
N GLY A 206 9.16 -7.11 -9.64
CA GLY A 206 10.05 -6.53 -10.64
C GLY A 206 10.10 -7.36 -11.91
N PHE A 207 9.26 -7.00 -12.89
CA PHE A 207 9.23 -7.66 -14.19
C PHE A 207 9.78 -6.78 -15.32
N GLY A 208 10.76 -5.92 -15.07
CA GLY A 208 11.25 -5.03 -16.12
C GLY A 208 12.43 -4.14 -15.77
N ALA A 209 12.86 -3.35 -16.76
CA ALA A 209 14.02 -2.47 -16.70
C ALA A 209 13.80 -1.16 -15.91
N ARG A 210 12.72 -1.04 -15.13
CA ARG A 210 12.36 0.19 -14.43
C ARG A 210 12.29 -0.06 -12.93
N PRO A 211 13.07 0.70 -12.13
CA PRO A 211 13.08 0.51 -10.70
C PRO A 211 11.74 0.84 -10.04
N THR A 212 11.13 -0.10 -9.32
CA THR A 212 9.91 0.13 -8.53
C THR A 212 10.28 0.73 -7.17
N HIS A 213 9.55 1.74 -6.73
CA HIS A 213 9.76 2.37 -5.43
C HIS A 213 8.47 2.42 -4.61
N TRP A 214 8.58 2.16 -3.32
CA TRP A 214 7.45 2.33 -2.42
C TRP A 214 7.86 2.64 -0.97
N GLU A 215 6.99 3.36 -0.29
CA GLU A 215 7.12 3.62 1.14
C GLU A 215 5.90 3.05 1.86
N PHE A 216 6.13 2.27 2.91
CA PHE A 216 5.10 1.67 3.76
C PHE A 216 5.24 2.27 5.16
N LEU A 217 4.47 3.33 5.45
CA LEU A 217 4.68 4.18 6.62
C LEU A 217 3.48 4.18 7.58
N HIS A 218 3.70 4.00 8.87
CA HIS A 218 2.64 4.21 9.87
C HIS A 218 1.36 3.40 9.62
N ASN A 219 1.48 2.19 9.07
CA ASN A 219 0.34 1.31 8.87
C ASN A 219 0.16 0.38 10.08
N HIS A 220 -1.07 -0.08 10.30
CA HIS A 220 -1.36 -1.20 11.18
C HIS A 220 -1.66 -2.42 10.32
N VAL A 221 -0.86 -3.46 10.48
CA VAL A 221 -1.07 -4.76 9.83
C VAL A 221 -1.46 -5.74 10.90
N ASN A 222 -2.70 -6.21 10.83
CA ASN A 222 -3.28 -7.08 11.83
C ASN A 222 -3.91 -8.32 11.20
N SER A 223 -3.51 -9.50 11.69
CA SER A 223 -4.15 -10.78 11.41
C SER A 223 -4.09 -11.29 9.96
N ASP A 224 -3.66 -12.54 9.83
CA ASP A 224 -3.60 -13.32 8.59
C ASP A 224 -4.24 -14.72 8.77
N ASP A 225 -5.15 -14.90 9.72
CA ASP A 225 -5.66 -16.22 10.11
C ASP A 225 -6.55 -16.89 9.05
N LEU A 226 -7.11 -16.12 8.11
CA LEU A 226 -7.84 -16.65 6.95
C LEU A 226 -6.92 -16.95 5.75
N VAL A 227 -5.63 -16.61 5.82
CA VAL A 227 -4.66 -16.84 4.74
C VAL A 227 -4.13 -18.27 4.82
N GLN A 228 -4.27 -19.04 3.73
CA GLN A 228 -3.88 -20.46 3.72
C GLN A 228 -2.39 -20.70 3.44
N ASN A 229 -1.75 -19.85 2.63
CA ASN A 229 -0.32 -19.95 2.29
C ASN A 229 0.45 -18.71 2.75
N LYS A 230 0.50 -18.52 4.07
CA LYS A 230 1.09 -17.33 4.69
C LYS A 230 2.51 -17.07 4.20
N GLN A 231 2.71 -15.85 3.72
CA GLN A 231 3.98 -15.25 3.32
C GLN A 231 4.11 -13.90 4.04
N GLY A 232 5.16 -13.15 3.75
CA GLY A 232 5.36 -11.80 4.29
C GLY A 232 4.17 -10.90 3.98
N ALA A 233 3.61 -10.27 5.02
CA ALA A 233 2.55 -9.30 4.86
C ALA A 233 2.97 -8.13 3.96
N VAL A 234 4.24 -7.75 4.01
CA VAL A 234 4.90 -6.87 3.04
C VAL A 234 5.92 -7.70 2.28
N ASP A 235 5.80 -7.75 0.96
CA ASP A 235 6.64 -8.63 0.13
C ASP A 235 7.31 -7.86 -1.02
N ALA A 236 8.64 -7.92 -1.05
CA ALA A 236 9.45 -7.55 -2.20
C ALA A 236 9.91 -8.83 -2.91
N HIS A 237 9.17 -9.19 -3.98
CA HIS A 237 9.40 -10.41 -4.73
C HIS A 237 10.83 -10.48 -5.30
N PRO A 238 11.30 -11.70 -5.63
CA PRO A 238 12.48 -11.88 -6.46
C PRO A 238 12.34 -11.03 -7.73
N ASP A 239 13.42 -10.36 -8.12
CA ASP A 239 13.53 -9.48 -9.30
C ASP A 239 13.02 -8.04 -9.12
N MET A 240 12.57 -7.64 -7.92
CA MET A 240 12.38 -6.23 -7.59
C MET A 240 13.71 -5.46 -7.71
N ASP A 241 13.88 -4.82 -8.86
CA ASP A 241 14.88 -3.78 -9.11
C ASP A 241 14.25 -2.48 -8.60
N GLY A 242 14.79 -1.89 -7.53
CA GLY A 242 14.06 -0.85 -6.80
C GLY A 242 14.56 -0.56 -5.40
N SER A 243 13.85 0.34 -4.72
CA SER A 243 14.10 0.71 -3.34
C SER A 243 12.79 0.84 -2.57
N PHE A 244 12.85 0.63 -1.26
CA PHE A 244 11.66 0.69 -0.44
C PHE A 244 11.95 1.18 0.97
N VAL A 245 10.90 1.66 1.64
CA VAL A 245 10.91 2.17 3.00
C VAL A 245 9.79 1.49 3.81
N VAL A 246 10.05 1.07 5.04
CA VAL A 246 9.05 0.47 5.95
C VAL A 246 9.18 1.10 7.34
N THR A 247 8.57 2.24 7.65
CA THR A 247 8.79 2.91 8.96
C THR A 247 7.50 3.13 9.75
N GLY A 248 7.56 3.05 11.07
CA GLY A 248 6.48 3.44 11.97
C GLY A 248 5.30 2.49 11.96
N ASN A 249 5.43 1.29 11.41
CA ASN A 249 4.32 0.35 11.27
C ASN A 249 4.14 -0.50 12.53
N LEU A 250 2.89 -0.84 12.82
CA LEU A 250 2.53 -1.81 13.85
C LEU A 250 2.14 -3.12 13.17
N PHE A 251 2.87 -4.21 13.46
CA PHE A 251 2.57 -5.55 12.96
C PHE A 251 2.14 -6.43 14.14
N GLU A 252 0.90 -6.93 14.11
CA GLU A 252 0.33 -7.76 15.17
C GLU A 252 -0.45 -8.95 14.60
N ASN A 253 -0.39 -10.08 15.30
CA ASN A 253 -1.14 -11.30 14.94
C ASN A 253 -0.89 -11.83 13.51
N ILE A 254 0.30 -11.58 12.95
CA ILE A 254 0.73 -12.13 11.66
C ILE A 254 1.89 -13.11 11.84
N ASP A 255 2.00 -14.07 10.92
CA ASP A 255 3.07 -15.07 10.99
C ASP A 255 4.39 -14.53 10.43
N ASN A 256 4.33 -13.70 9.38
CA ASN A 256 5.49 -13.08 8.77
C ASN A 256 5.21 -11.62 8.37
N ALA A 257 6.01 -10.68 8.87
CA ALA A 257 5.82 -9.26 8.60
C ALA A 257 6.37 -8.83 7.24
N LEU A 258 7.57 -9.29 6.90
CA LEU A 258 8.34 -8.76 5.79
C LEU A 258 9.15 -9.87 5.10
N ASP A 259 8.89 -10.07 3.83
CA ASP A 259 9.69 -10.91 2.93
C ASP A 259 10.46 -10.02 1.94
N ILE A 260 11.78 -10.26 1.84
CA ILE A 260 12.68 -9.53 0.93
C ILE A 260 13.52 -10.56 0.21
N PHE A 261 13.21 -10.82 -1.06
CA PHE A 261 13.92 -11.84 -1.85
C PHE A 261 14.99 -11.25 -2.77
N ASN A 262 14.77 -10.06 -3.35
CA ASN A 262 15.76 -9.28 -4.09
C ASN A 262 15.36 -7.80 -4.02
N GLY A 263 16.35 -6.92 -3.83
CA GLY A 263 16.13 -5.49 -3.63
C GLY A 263 17.16 -4.91 -2.67
N SER A 264 17.53 -3.64 -2.84
CA SER A 264 18.43 -2.97 -1.89
C SER A 264 17.65 -2.46 -0.69
N ALA A 265 17.88 -3.05 0.48
CA ALA A 265 17.32 -2.61 1.76
C ALA A 265 18.41 -1.91 2.60
N ARG A 266 18.10 -0.79 3.24
CA ARG A 266 18.97 -0.17 4.25
C ARG A 266 18.24 -0.08 5.59
N TYR A 267 18.92 -0.44 6.67
CA TYR A 267 18.33 -0.61 8.00
C TYR A 267 18.82 0.47 8.97
N ARG A 268 17.96 0.96 9.86
CA ARG A 268 18.38 1.83 10.98
C ARG A 268 17.63 1.48 12.26
N ARG A 269 18.37 1.18 13.33
CA ARG A 269 17.81 1.07 14.69
C ARG A 269 17.77 2.46 15.33
N HIS A 270 16.72 2.74 16.10
CA HIS A 270 16.57 4.00 16.83
C HIS A 270 17.78 4.25 17.75
N GLY A 271 18.54 5.33 17.50
CA GLY A 271 19.64 5.79 18.36
C GLY A 271 21.07 5.62 17.84
N GLU A 272 21.33 5.03 16.66
CA GLU A 272 22.70 4.84 16.13
C GLU A 272 23.02 5.63 14.84
N GLN A 273 24.31 5.91 14.65
CA GLN A 273 24.89 6.47 13.42
C GLN A 273 24.92 5.43 12.30
N LEU A 274 24.72 5.90 11.06
CA LEU A 274 24.60 5.11 9.84
C LEU A 274 25.84 4.23 9.59
N ARG A 275 25.64 2.96 9.23
CA ARG A 275 26.65 2.10 8.61
C ARG A 275 26.12 1.57 7.28
N GLU A 276 26.87 1.79 6.21
CA GLU A 276 26.58 1.23 4.89
C GLU A 276 26.98 -0.26 4.83
N ARG A 277 26.24 -1.07 4.06
CA ARG A 277 26.74 -2.35 3.54
C ARG A 277 26.38 -2.46 2.07
N GLU A 278 27.34 -2.95 1.29
CA GLU A 278 27.21 -3.18 -0.15
C GLU A 278 26.15 -4.26 -0.48
N PRO A 279 25.55 -4.21 -1.69
CA PRO A 279 24.60 -5.21 -2.15
C PRO A 279 25.24 -6.60 -2.25
N ALA A 280 24.51 -7.63 -1.82
CA ALA A 280 24.86 -9.01 -2.13
C ALA A 280 24.62 -9.23 -3.63
N VAL A 281 25.71 -9.37 -4.40
CA VAL A 281 25.67 -9.77 -5.82
C VAL A 281 25.38 -11.27 -5.87
N TYR A 282 24.21 -11.67 -6.40
CA TYR A 282 23.93 -13.07 -6.73
C TYR A 282 24.05 -13.31 -8.24
N ASP A 283 24.80 -14.35 -8.59
CA ASP A 283 25.11 -14.80 -9.94
C ASP A 283 23.94 -15.59 -10.56
N ARG A 284 23.70 -15.36 -11.86
CA ARG A 284 22.72 -16.06 -12.69
C ARG A 284 23.26 -17.44 -13.09
N SER A 285 23.26 -18.39 -12.17
CA SER A 285 23.32 -19.81 -12.53
C SER A 285 22.19 -20.54 -11.83
N GLY A 286 21.22 -20.99 -12.64
CA GLY A 286 20.05 -21.72 -12.18
C GLY A 286 20.43 -23.10 -11.63
N ASP A 287 20.80 -23.12 -10.36
CA ASP A 287 20.81 -24.32 -9.52
C ASP A 287 20.14 -24.02 -8.18
N GLN A 288 19.27 -24.92 -7.76
CA GLN A 288 18.59 -24.87 -6.48
C GLN A 288 19.61 -24.83 -5.34
N TYR A 289 19.74 -23.68 -4.68
CA TYR A 289 20.30 -23.61 -3.33
C TYR A 289 19.34 -22.85 -2.42
N LEU A 290 18.71 -23.65 -1.56
CA LEU A 290 18.28 -23.28 -0.23
C LEU A 290 19.45 -22.60 0.50
N ASP A 291 19.59 -21.29 0.36
CA ASP A 291 19.79 -20.47 1.55
C ASP A 291 18.40 -20.17 2.10
N ARG A 292 17.83 -21.19 2.73
CA ARG A 292 17.10 -20.92 3.96
C ARG A 292 18.08 -20.08 4.78
N TRP A 293 17.71 -18.84 5.09
CA TRP A 293 18.05 -18.32 6.40
C TRP A 293 17.52 -19.35 7.41
N GLY A 294 18.39 -20.30 7.75
CA GLY A 294 18.07 -21.42 8.58
C GLY A 294 17.74 -20.87 9.94
N GLY A 295 16.48 -21.00 10.37
CA GLY A 295 16.11 -21.02 11.78
C GLY A 295 16.69 -19.89 12.65
N GLY A 296 16.93 -18.73 12.07
CA GLY A 296 17.25 -17.52 12.81
C GLY A 296 15.94 -16.86 13.13
N ARG A 297 15.36 -17.18 14.28
CA ARG A 297 14.55 -16.19 15.00
C ARG A 297 15.36 -14.89 14.93
N VAL A 298 14.83 -13.88 14.25
CA VAL A 298 15.02 -12.53 14.78
C VAL A 298 14.27 -12.59 16.11
N ASP A 299 14.95 -13.03 17.17
CA ASP A 299 14.55 -12.67 18.51
C ASP A 299 14.70 -11.15 18.51
N LEU A 300 13.62 -10.47 18.09
CA LEU A 300 13.25 -9.19 18.68
C LEU A 300 13.47 -9.40 20.17
N ASP A 301 14.42 -8.67 20.75
CA ASP A 301 14.64 -8.67 22.18
C ASP A 301 13.37 -8.09 22.84
N VAL A 302 12.37 -8.94 23.03
CA VAL A 302 11.20 -8.70 23.86
C VAL A 302 11.74 -8.71 25.28
N GLY A 303 12.00 -7.51 25.80
CA GLY A 303 12.61 -7.31 27.10
C GLY A 303 11.97 -8.22 28.16
N ARG A 304 12.78 -9.12 28.72
CA ARG A 304 12.43 -9.86 29.94
C ARG A 304 12.32 -8.86 31.10
N ALA A 305 11.11 -8.46 31.45
CA ALA A 305 10.85 -8.01 32.81
C ALA A 305 10.98 -9.24 33.73
N ALA A 306 12.06 -9.29 34.51
CA ALA A 306 12.24 -10.32 35.52
C ALA A 306 11.14 -10.18 36.58
N VAL A 307 10.15 -11.07 36.56
CA VAL A 307 9.21 -11.24 37.67
C VAL A 307 9.86 -12.20 38.65
N ALA A 308 10.05 -11.75 39.90
CA ALA A 308 10.59 -12.57 40.98
C ALA A 308 9.71 -13.82 41.21
N PRO A 309 10.30 -14.97 41.60
CA PRO A 309 9.58 -16.24 41.67
C PRO A 309 8.77 -16.31 42.96
N ALA A 310 7.54 -15.79 42.93
CA ALA A 310 6.53 -16.03 43.96
C ALA A 310 5.10 -15.77 43.45
N ALA A 311 4.69 -16.35 42.31
CA ALA A 311 3.28 -16.37 41.89
C ALA A 311 2.97 -17.40 40.77
N ALA A 312 3.61 -18.57 40.78
CA ALA A 312 3.47 -19.54 39.68
C ALA A 312 2.17 -20.36 39.67
N ASP A 313 1.30 -20.27 40.69
CA ASP A 313 0.14 -21.17 40.83
C ASP A 313 -1.26 -20.53 40.61
N ALA A 314 -1.38 -19.42 39.88
CA ALA A 314 -2.69 -18.78 39.65
C ALA A 314 -3.01 -18.34 38.20
N LEU A 315 -2.30 -18.84 37.18
CA LEU A 315 -2.46 -18.36 35.80
C LEU A 315 -2.67 -19.48 34.76
N ALA A 316 -3.48 -20.47 35.09
CA ALA A 316 -3.98 -21.47 34.14
C ALA A 316 -5.32 -21.09 33.46
N ALA A 317 -5.76 -19.83 33.56
CA ALA A 317 -7.04 -19.39 32.98
C ALA A 317 -7.03 -17.90 32.58
N ALA A 318 -6.15 -17.50 31.66
CA ALA A 318 -6.27 -16.25 30.89
C ALA A 318 -5.29 -16.31 29.70
N ASP A 319 -5.69 -17.01 28.63
CA ASP A 319 -4.91 -17.08 27.40
C ASP A 319 -5.15 -15.79 26.59
N GLY A 320 -4.22 -14.84 26.66
CA GLY A 320 -4.41 -13.51 26.06
C GLY A 320 -3.19 -12.60 26.03
N CYS A 321 -1.97 -13.11 26.26
CA CYS A 321 -0.76 -12.30 26.19
C CYS A 321 -0.02 -12.60 24.88
N ARG A 322 -0.32 -11.86 23.81
CA ARG A 322 0.26 -12.04 22.46
C ARG A 322 1.31 -10.99 22.12
N ARG A 323 2.20 -11.39 21.22
CA ARG A 323 3.48 -10.76 20.84
C ARG A 323 3.26 -9.45 20.06
N ARG A 324 3.94 -8.38 20.48
CA ARG A 324 4.05 -7.09 19.77
C ARG A 324 5.44 -6.97 19.15
N ALA A 325 5.52 -6.42 17.94
CA ALA A 325 6.75 -6.07 17.27
C ALA A 325 6.64 -4.67 16.66
N ASP A 326 7.51 -3.75 17.10
CA ASP A 326 7.65 -2.41 16.53
C ASP A 326 8.78 -2.45 15.47
N LEU A 327 8.52 -1.99 14.25
CA LEU A 327 9.48 -2.02 13.14
C LEU A 327 9.60 -0.65 12.46
N ASP A 328 10.77 -0.03 12.58
CA ASP A 328 11.17 1.22 11.90
C ASP A 328 12.30 0.95 10.89
N LEU A 329 12.12 1.34 9.63
CA LEU A 329 13.01 1.03 8.50
C LEU A 329 12.95 2.19 7.47
N THR A 330 13.89 3.15 7.54
CA THR A 330 13.93 4.35 6.66
C THR A 330 15.15 4.35 5.72
N VAL A 331 15.00 4.73 4.44
CA VAL A 331 16.08 4.82 3.42
C VAL A 331 16.22 6.24 2.86
N THR A 332 17.46 6.72 2.65
CA THR A 332 17.78 7.95 1.89
C THR A 332 19.00 7.73 0.99
N ASP A 333 19.01 8.40 -0.18
CA ASP A 333 19.99 8.26 -1.26
C ASP A 333 21.41 8.74 -0.94
N GLY A 334 22.37 8.09 -1.58
CA GLY A 334 23.72 8.57 -1.80
C GLY A 334 24.37 7.79 -2.93
N HIS A 335 24.45 8.38 -4.13
CA HIS A 335 25.66 8.46 -4.96
C HIS A 335 25.39 9.21 -6.28
N GLU A 336 26.08 10.35 -6.44
CA GLU A 336 26.40 10.91 -7.75
C GLU A 336 27.33 9.94 -8.49
N SER A 337 27.04 9.63 -9.75
CA SER A 337 28.00 9.00 -10.65
C SER A 337 28.64 10.05 -11.53
N VAL A 338 29.92 10.32 -11.26
CA VAL A 338 30.83 11.06 -12.16
C VAL A 338 31.13 10.15 -13.35
N TRP A 339 30.63 10.52 -14.53
CA TRP A 339 30.96 9.87 -15.80
C TRP A 339 32.15 10.61 -16.46
N ALA A 340 33.27 9.93 -16.66
CA ALA A 340 34.35 10.37 -17.56
C ALA A 340 34.22 9.63 -18.92
N PRO A 341 34.46 10.30 -20.07
CA PRO A 341 34.05 9.79 -21.37
C PRO A 341 35.08 8.82 -21.98
N GLY A 342 34.62 7.60 -22.30
CA GLY A 342 35.29 6.70 -23.23
C GLY A 342 34.77 6.91 -24.65
N GLN A 343 35.69 7.14 -25.60
CA GLN A 343 35.42 7.32 -27.01
C GLN A 343 34.84 6.04 -27.66
N GLY A 344 33.84 6.20 -28.53
CA GLY A 344 33.38 5.12 -29.42
C GLY A 344 32.01 5.43 -30.01
N GLY A 345 31.95 5.74 -31.30
CA GLY A 345 30.80 6.37 -31.94
C GLY A 345 29.59 5.46 -32.22
N GLY A 346 28.44 6.12 -32.35
CA GLY A 346 27.19 5.55 -32.86
C GLY A 346 25.98 6.35 -32.38
N ARG A 347 25.52 7.33 -33.18
CA ARG A 347 24.17 7.93 -33.02
C ARG A 347 23.12 6.90 -33.46
N PRO A 348 21.96 6.81 -32.80
CA PRO A 348 20.84 7.64 -33.27
C PRO A 348 19.97 8.30 -32.17
N SER A 349 19.55 9.53 -32.49
CA SER A 349 18.27 10.22 -32.23
C SER A 349 17.49 10.00 -30.91
N SER A 350 17.58 11.02 -30.05
CA SER A 350 16.48 11.86 -29.51
C SER A 350 15.19 11.20 -28.98
N LEU A 351 15.03 11.20 -27.65
CA LEU A 351 13.95 11.83 -26.86
C LEU A 351 13.78 11.11 -25.51
N ALA A 352 14.64 11.42 -24.54
CA ALA A 352 14.30 11.30 -23.13
C ALA A 352 14.13 12.72 -22.60
N ARG A 353 12.87 13.11 -22.35
CA ARG A 353 12.55 14.35 -21.66
C ARG A 353 12.83 14.16 -20.17
N ASP A 354 13.43 15.18 -19.58
CA ASP A 354 13.66 15.33 -18.16
C ASP A 354 12.39 15.00 -17.35
N LEU A 355 12.48 13.97 -16.49
CA LEU A 355 11.49 13.74 -15.45
C LEU A 355 11.75 14.79 -14.34
N PRO A 356 10.74 15.58 -13.93
CA PRO A 356 10.93 16.47 -12.80
C PRO A 356 11.05 15.65 -11.51
N ILE A 357 12.11 15.89 -10.76
CA ILE A 357 12.21 15.58 -9.34
C ILE A 357 11.08 16.37 -8.65
N ILE A 358 9.96 15.72 -8.34
CA ILE A 358 8.87 16.34 -7.59
C ILE A 358 9.27 16.35 -6.12
N GLY A 359 9.27 17.54 -5.53
CA GLY A 359 9.66 17.81 -4.16
C GLY A 359 8.75 17.15 -3.13
N ARG A 360 9.29 17.05 -1.92
CA ARG A 360 8.60 16.58 -0.70
C ARG A 360 7.15 17.03 -0.66
N TRP A 361 6.26 16.05 -0.52
CA TRP A 361 4.85 16.26 -0.19
C TRP A 361 4.74 17.09 1.10
N PRO A 362 3.95 18.19 1.12
CA PRO A 362 3.73 18.93 2.35
C PRO A 362 3.00 18.02 3.34
N SER A 363 3.61 17.82 4.51
CA SER A 363 2.96 17.20 5.65
C SER A 363 1.71 17.99 6.01
N SER A 364 0.53 17.44 5.79
CA SER A 364 -0.68 17.94 6.42
C SER A 364 -0.68 17.51 7.89
N THR A 365 0.10 18.20 8.70
CA THR A 365 -0.08 18.22 10.14
C THR A 365 -1.30 19.10 10.45
N GLN A 366 -2.38 18.47 10.90
CA GLN A 366 -3.30 19.08 11.87
C GLN A 366 -2.96 18.53 13.25
#